data_AF-A0A930R3V3-F1
#
_entry.id   AF-A0A930R3V3-F1
#
_cell.length_a   1.000
_cell.length_b   1.000
_cell.length_c   1.000
_cell.angle_alpha   90.00
_cell.angle_beta   90.00
_cell.angle_gamma   90.00
#
_symmetry.space_group_name_H-M   'P 1'
#
loop_
_entity.id
_entity.type
_entity.pdbx_description
1 polymer ?
#
loop_
_entity_poly.entity_id
_entity_poly.type
_entity_poly.pdbx_seq_one_letter_code
_entity_poly.pdbx_strand_id
1 'polypeptide(L)'
;PSGEIRRVHVNCRATIGEVGNLEHENITIGKAGRSRWRGRRPETRGIAMNPNDHPHGGGEGRSPVGRKSPMTKWGKIAMGKKTRRKKKASNRLIVHRRK
;
A
#
# COMPACT_ATOMS: atom_id res chain seq x y z
N PRO A 1 -8.41 -9.06 8.17
CA PRO A 1 -7.83 -10.18 7.37
C PRO A 1 -8.13 -9.99 5.87
N SER A 2 -7.38 -10.60 4.95
CA SER A 2 -7.42 -10.25 3.51
C SER A 2 -8.54 -10.89 2.68
N GLY A 3 -9.26 -11.89 3.19
CA GLY A 3 -10.28 -12.64 2.42
C GLY A 3 -9.72 -13.57 1.31
N GLU A 4 -8.39 -13.74 1.23
CA GLU A 4 -7.75 -14.70 0.32
C GLU A 4 -7.90 -16.14 0.85
N ILE A 5 -8.28 -17.10 0.00
CA ILE A 5 -8.30 -18.52 0.34
C ILE A 5 -6.99 -19.16 -0.11
N ARG A 6 -6.22 -19.68 0.86
CA ARG A 6 -4.86 -20.20 0.65
C ARG A 6 -4.65 -21.52 1.40
N ARG A 7 -4.05 -22.50 0.72
CA ARG A 7 -3.61 -23.77 1.32
C ARG A 7 -2.31 -23.56 2.11
N VAL A 8 -2.25 -24.18 3.29
CA VAL A 8 -1.08 -24.21 4.19
C VAL A 8 -0.72 -25.68 4.43
N HIS A 9 0.53 -25.97 4.79
CA HIS A 9 0.96 -27.33 5.08
C HIS A 9 0.29 -27.85 6.35
N VAL A 10 -0.10 -29.12 6.38
CA VAL A 10 -0.87 -29.72 7.48
C VAL A 10 -0.11 -29.66 8.82
N ASN A 11 1.21 -29.82 8.78
CA ASN A 11 2.06 -29.76 9.98
C ASN A 11 2.32 -28.34 10.51
N CYS A 12 1.79 -27.28 9.88
CA CYS A 12 1.94 -25.93 10.41
C CYS A 12 1.11 -25.75 11.69
N ARG A 13 1.66 -25.04 12.67
CA ARG A 13 0.98 -24.73 13.93
C ARG A 13 0.08 -23.49 13.78
N ALA A 14 -0.99 -23.46 14.55
CA ALA A 14 -1.87 -22.32 14.70
C ALA A 14 -2.34 -22.21 16.16
N THR A 15 -2.73 -21.00 16.57
CA THR A 15 -3.36 -20.75 17.87
C THR A 15 -4.85 -20.51 17.65
N ILE A 16 -5.67 -21.01 18.55
CA ILE A 16 -7.13 -20.84 18.52
C ILE A 16 -7.47 -19.47 19.11
N GLY A 17 -8.28 -18.70 18.39
CA GLY A 17 -8.80 -17.39 18.84
C GLY A 17 -8.48 -16.24 17.90
N GLU A 18 -9.03 -15.08 18.24
CA GLU A 18 -8.77 -13.81 17.54
C GLU A 18 -7.72 -12.99 18.31
N VAL A 19 -6.99 -12.14 17.58
CA VAL A 19 -6.08 -11.18 18.23
C VAL A 19 -6.93 -10.10 18.90
N GLY A 20 -6.71 -9.86 20.19
CA GLY A 20 -7.43 -8.83 20.96
C GLY A 20 -7.13 -7.39 20.53
N ASN A 21 -7.76 -6.42 21.21
CA ASN A 21 -7.68 -4.97 20.90
C ASN A 21 -8.30 -4.58 19.55
N LEU A 22 -9.54 -5.03 19.31
CA LEU A 22 -10.29 -4.74 18.08
C LEU A 22 -10.52 -3.24 17.87
N GLU A 23 -10.73 -2.48 18.94
CA GLU A 23 -10.98 -1.03 18.88
C GLU A 23 -9.77 -0.20 18.44
N HIS A 24 -8.59 -0.82 18.25
CA HIS A 24 -7.39 -0.12 17.79
C HIS A 24 -7.61 0.63 16.46
N GLU A 25 -8.47 0.12 15.58
CA GLU A 25 -8.79 0.76 14.31
C GLU A 25 -9.63 2.04 14.45
N ASN A 26 -10.36 2.21 15.56
CA ASN A 26 -11.21 3.37 15.83
C ASN A 26 -10.42 4.57 16.37
N ILE A 27 -9.10 4.41 16.62
CA ILE A 27 -8.27 5.45 17.22
C ILE A 27 -7.95 6.55 16.20
N THR A 28 -8.48 7.75 16.44
CA THR A 28 -8.06 8.97 15.71
C THR A 28 -6.73 9.50 16.26
N ILE A 29 -5.75 9.75 15.38
CA ILE A 29 -4.41 10.22 15.77
C ILE A 29 -4.45 11.67 16.30
N GLY A 30 -5.30 12.52 15.73
CA GLY A 30 -5.50 13.92 16.14
C GLY A 30 -4.39 14.85 15.65
N LYS A 31 -3.22 14.82 16.29
CA LYS A 31 -2.10 15.76 16.02
C LYS A 31 -0.93 15.12 15.27
N ALA A 32 -0.22 15.92 14.47
CA ALA A 32 0.95 15.49 13.71
C ALA A 32 2.06 14.88 14.61
N GLY A 33 2.29 15.44 15.80
CA GLY A 33 3.29 14.94 16.75
C GLY A 33 3.05 13.49 17.18
N ARG A 34 1.80 13.05 17.28
CA ARG A 34 1.47 11.66 17.65
C ARG A 34 1.85 10.67 16.53
N SER A 35 1.76 11.08 15.26
CA SER A 35 2.30 10.30 14.13
C SER A 35 3.82 10.20 14.19
N ARG A 36 4.51 11.26 14.62
CA ARG A 36 5.97 11.27 14.79
C ARG A 36 6.43 10.33 15.89
N TRP A 37 5.71 10.25 17.01
CA TRP A 37 5.99 9.27 18.08
C TRP A 37 5.89 7.82 17.61
N ARG A 38 5.04 7.55 16.60
CA ARG A 38 4.95 6.24 15.92
C ARG A 38 6.05 6.01 14.88
N GLY A 39 7.05 6.89 14.78
CA GLY A 39 8.16 6.79 13.83
C GLY A 39 7.82 7.15 12.38
N ARG A 40 6.62 7.70 12.10
CA ARG A 40 6.23 8.09 10.74
C ARG A 40 6.68 9.52 10.44
N ARG A 41 7.54 9.69 9.43
CA ARG A 41 8.00 11.00 8.93
C ARG A 41 6.95 11.63 8.01
N PRO A 42 6.93 12.97 7.85
CA PRO A 42 6.08 13.62 6.85
C PRO A 42 6.47 13.18 5.43
N GLU A 43 5.48 13.06 4.55
CA GLU A 43 5.66 12.78 3.12
C GLU A 43 5.08 13.93 2.29
N THR A 44 5.79 14.30 1.23
CA THR A 44 5.40 15.35 0.29
C THR A 44 4.70 14.75 -0.93
N ARG A 45 3.64 15.42 -1.42
CA ARG A 45 2.92 14.98 -2.62
C ARG A 45 3.79 15.19 -3.86
N GLY A 46 3.84 14.21 -4.76
CA GLY A 46 4.66 14.28 -5.99
C GLY A 46 4.29 15.40 -6.97
N ILE A 47 3.08 15.95 -6.85
CA ILE A 47 2.62 17.09 -7.65
C ILE A 47 3.27 18.42 -7.27
N ALA A 48 3.77 18.51 -6.03
CA ALA A 48 4.45 19.70 -5.52
C ALA A 48 5.98 19.60 -5.67
N MET A 49 6.47 18.56 -6.37
CA MET A 49 7.88 18.35 -6.63
C MET A 49 8.27 18.93 -7.99
N ASN A 50 9.57 18.98 -8.28
CA ASN A 50 10.06 19.36 -9.60
C ASN A 50 9.98 18.16 -10.58
N PRO A 51 9.98 18.39 -11.91
CA PRO A 51 9.90 17.33 -12.92
C PRO A 51 11.00 16.26 -12.83
N ASN A 52 12.19 16.62 -12.35
CA ASN A 52 13.32 15.70 -12.13
C ASN A 52 13.10 14.75 -10.94
N ASP A 53 12.31 15.18 -9.95
CA ASP A 53 12.11 14.43 -8.69
C ASP A 53 10.89 13.49 -8.75
N HIS A 54 9.86 13.88 -9.49
CA HIS A 54 8.63 13.09 -9.61
C HIS A 54 7.99 13.20 -11.00
N PRO A 55 7.43 12.10 -11.55
CA PRO A 55 6.66 12.14 -12.80
C PRO A 55 5.41 13.03 -12.80
N HIS A 56 5.04 13.64 -11.68
CA HIS A 56 3.90 14.56 -11.58
C HIS A 56 4.35 15.99 -11.25
N GLY A 57 5.66 16.20 -11.14
CA GLY A 57 6.23 17.47 -10.72
C GLY A 57 6.23 18.50 -11.86
N GLY A 58 6.31 19.76 -11.46
CA GLY A 58 6.31 20.93 -12.34
C GLY A 58 4.92 21.47 -12.68
N GLY A 59 4.91 22.40 -13.63
CA GLY A 59 3.76 23.26 -13.94
C GLY A 59 3.94 24.66 -13.35
N GLU A 60 3.38 25.67 -14.03
CA GLU A 60 3.45 27.08 -13.60
C GLU A 60 2.67 27.36 -12.31
N GLY A 61 1.78 26.44 -11.93
CA GLY A 61 0.99 26.50 -10.71
C GLY A 61 0.48 25.12 -10.33
N ARG A 62 -0.73 25.05 -9.75
CA ARG A 62 -1.34 23.76 -9.42
C ARG A 62 -1.77 23.05 -10.71
N SER A 63 -1.06 21.98 -11.06
CA SER A 63 -1.37 21.18 -12.26
C SER A 63 -2.19 19.92 -11.95
N PRO A 64 -2.93 19.36 -12.92
CA PRO A 64 -3.40 17.99 -12.85
C PRO A 64 -2.24 17.01 -13.08
N VAL A 65 -2.49 15.69 -12.95
CA VAL A 65 -1.47 14.64 -13.12
C VAL A 65 -0.76 14.67 -14.49
N GLY A 66 -1.42 15.16 -15.55
CA GLY A 66 -0.82 15.35 -16.88
C GLY A 66 -0.38 14.07 -17.60
N ARG A 67 -0.72 12.88 -17.07
CA ARG A 67 -0.36 11.56 -17.62
C ARG A 67 -1.60 10.68 -17.70
N LYS A 68 -1.59 9.71 -18.63
CA LYS A 68 -2.67 8.72 -18.85
C LYS A 68 -3.05 7.94 -17.58
N SER A 69 -2.12 7.78 -16.64
CA SER A 69 -2.38 7.17 -15.35
C SER A 69 -1.44 7.77 -14.31
N PRO A 70 -1.86 7.87 -13.03
CA PRO A 70 -0.97 8.26 -11.95
C PRO A 70 0.21 7.31 -11.82
N MET A 71 1.38 7.90 -11.61
CA MET A 71 2.67 7.23 -11.53
C MET A 71 3.24 7.31 -10.11
N THR A 72 4.06 6.31 -9.80
CA THR A 72 4.98 6.30 -8.66
C THR A 72 6.19 7.19 -8.96
N LYS A 73 6.96 7.56 -7.93
CA LYS A 73 8.22 8.31 -8.09
C LYS A 73 9.22 7.69 -9.06
N TRP A 74 9.12 6.38 -9.29
CA TRP A 74 9.97 5.62 -10.23
C TRP A 74 9.33 5.36 -11.59
N GLY A 75 8.27 6.10 -11.96
CA GLY A 75 7.64 6.01 -13.28
C GLY A 75 6.79 4.77 -13.55
N LYS A 76 6.46 3.97 -12.51
CA LYS A 76 5.52 2.84 -12.63
C LYS A 76 4.09 3.30 -12.35
N ILE A 77 3.10 2.71 -13.03
CA ILE A 77 1.67 2.96 -12.77
C ILE A 77 1.34 2.67 -11.29
N ALA A 78 0.72 3.65 -10.61
CA ALA A 78 0.41 3.60 -9.18
C ALA A 78 -0.93 2.90 -8.88
N MET A 79 -1.88 2.91 -9.82
CA MET A 79 -3.23 2.36 -9.61
C MET A 79 -3.55 1.22 -10.58
N GLY A 80 -4.24 0.18 -10.10
CA GLY A 80 -4.77 -0.92 -10.94
C GLY A 80 -3.74 -1.94 -11.45
N LYS A 81 -2.45 -1.61 -11.55
CA LYS A 81 -1.43 -2.55 -12.01
C LYS A 81 -1.14 -3.64 -10.96
N LYS A 82 -1.43 -4.91 -11.28
CA LYS A 82 -1.07 -6.05 -10.44
C LYS A 82 0.45 -6.21 -10.37
N THR A 83 1.02 -6.14 -9.14
CA THR A 83 2.47 -6.20 -8.90
C THR A 83 3.01 -7.60 -8.58
N ARG A 84 2.12 -8.59 -8.36
CA ARG A 84 2.52 -9.97 -8.06
C ARG A 84 3.21 -10.62 -9.27
N ARG A 85 4.38 -11.23 -9.04
CA ARG A 85 5.11 -12.01 -10.06
C ARG A 85 4.31 -13.24 -10.53
N LYS A 86 4.21 -13.43 -11.85
CA LYS A 86 3.39 -14.48 -12.48
C LYS A 86 3.87 -15.92 -12.21
N LYS A 87 5.18 -16.15 -12.05
CA LYS A 87 5.79 -17.49 -11.92
C LYS A 87 6.15 -17.88 -10.47
N LYS A 88 5.55 -17.24 -9.46
CA LYS A 88 5.86 -17.54 -8.04
C LYS A 88 5.36 -18.94 -7.68
N ALA A 89 6.22 -19.81 -7.15
CA ALA A 89 5.86 -21.19 -6.74
C ALA A 89 4.62 -21.26 -5.84
N SER A 90 4.49 -20.29 -4.92
CA SER A 90 3.32 -20.15 -4.04
C SER A 90 1.97 -19.89 -4.73
N ASN A 91 1.94 -19.67 -6.05
CA ASN A 91 0.70 -19.50 -6.82
C ASN A 91 -0.17 -20.76 -6.79
N ARG A 92 0.46 -21.95 -6.82
CA ARG A 92 -0.26 -23.24 -6.75
C ARG A 92 -1.04 -23.43 -5.44
N LEU A 93 -0.65 -22.72 -4.39
CA LEU A 93 -1.28 -22.80 -3.08
C LEU A 93 -2.45 -21.82 -2.90
N ILE A 94 -2.68 -20.91 -3.85
CA ILE A 94 -3.76 -19.92 -3.77
C ILE A 94 -4.97 -20.47 -4.54
N VAL A 95 -6.09 -20.63 -3.84
CA VAL A 95 -7.34 -21.14 -4.41
C VAL A 95 -8.19 -19.99 -4.93
N HIS A 96 -8.37 -18.95 -4.10
CA HIS A 96 -9.11 -17.74 -4.47
C HIS A 96 -8.34 -16.51 -4.00
N ARG A 97 -8.18 -15.51 -4.88
CA ARG A 97 -7.49 -14.26 -4.52
C ARG A 97 -8.44 -13.33 -3.79
N ARG A 98 -7.89 -12.49 -2.92
CA ARG A 98 -8.64 -11.36 -2.34
C ARG A 98 -9.24 -10.48 -3.45
N LYS A 99 -10.44 -9.96 -3.21
CA LYS A 99 -11.04 -8.91 -4.02
C LYS A 99 -10.29 -7.59 -3.81
#